data_AF-A0A7R8WR95-F1
#
_entry.id   AF-A0A7R8WR95-F1
#
_cell.length_a   1.000
_cell.length_b   1.000
_cell.length_c   1.000
_cell.angle_alpha   90.00
_cell.angle_beta   90.00
_cell.angle_gamma   90.00
#
_symmetry.space_group_name_H-M   'P 1'
#
loop_
_entity.id
_entity.type
_entity.pdbx_description
1 polymer ?
#
loop_
_entity_poly.entity_id
_entity_poly.type
_entity_poly.pdbx_seq_one_letter_code
_entity_poly.pdbx_strand_id
1 'polypeptide(L)' 'MESQEEDDQHQSGTNNEYDWISVFEKYRLCSVKPSPPKPTQGAWTMPLPSRARVYADECTKRPRDYWDYENYVIEW' A
#
# COMPACT_ATOMS: atom_id res chain seq x y z
N MET A 1 -40.15 15.51 47.64
CA MET A 1 -39.28 14.61 48.44
C MET A 1 -39.85 13.22 48.23
N GLU A 2 -39.24 12.26 47.56
CA GLU A 2 -37.98 12.10 46.87
C GLU A 2 -38.22 10.75 46.18
N SER A 3 -38.48 10.78 44.87
CA SER A 3 -38.71 9.54 44.11
C SER A 3 -37.33 8.98 43.81
N GLN A 4 -36.98 7.92 44.51
CA GLN A 4 -35.72 7.20 44.40
C GLN A 4 -35.49 6.77 42.95
N GLU A 5 -34.50 7.38 42.32
CA GLU A 5 -33.82 6.87 41.13
C GLU A 5 -33.04 5.63 41.56
N GLU A 6 -33.57 4.45 41.23
CA GLU A 6 -32.82 3.19 41.29
C GLU A 6 -31.91 3.13 40.05
N ASP A 7 -30.67 3.58 40.25
CA ASP A 7 -29.58 3.41 39.29
C ASP A 7 -29.22 1.92 39.18
N ASP A 8 -29.75 1.25 38.15
CA ASP A 8 -29.34 -0.07 37.71
C ASP A 8 -27.86 -0.05 37.26
N GLN A 9 -26.95 -0.31 38.20
CA GLN A 9 -25.55 -0.63 37.92
C GLN A 9 -25.44 -1.98 37.21
N HIS A 10 -25.64 -1.99 35.89
CA HIS A 10 -25.13 -3.05 35.04
C HIS A 10 -23.61 -2.91 34.90
N GLN A 11 -22.87 -3.51 35.83
CA GLN A 11 -21.46 -3.86 35.63
C GLN A 11 -21.36 -4.93 34.54
N SER A 12 -21.20 -4.52 33.28
CA SER A 12 -20.69 -5.40 32.22
C SER A 12 -19.21 -5.14 32.02
N GLY A 13 -18.40 -5.67 32.95
CA GLY A 13 -16.98 -5.85 32.72
C GLY A 13 -16.79 -6.86 31.58
N THR A 14 -16.69 -6.37 30.34
CA THR A 14 -16.28 -7.18 29.21
C THR A 14 -14.78 -7.41 29.31
N ASN A 15 -14.39 -8.37 30.16
CA ASN A 15 -13.09 -9.02 30.08
C ASN A 15 -13.05 -9.81 28.77
N ASN A 16 -12.87 -9.12 27.65
CA ASN A 16 -12.67 -9.75 26.37
C ASN A 16 -11.17 -9.82 26.13
N GLU A 17 -10.64 -11.02 26.34
CA GLU A 17 -9.26 -11.44 26.10
C GLU A 17 -8.77 -11.17 24.66
N TYR A 18 -9.69 -10.74 23.79
CA TYR A 18 -9.44 -10.25 22.43
C TYR A 18 -10.21 -8.95 22.17
N ASP A 19 -9.83 -7.86 22.85
CA ASP A 19 -10.21 -6.52 22.40
C ASP A 19 -9.55 -6.20 21.05
N TRP A 20 -10.24 -6.59 19.98
CA TRP A 20 -9.81 -6.37 18.61
C TRP A 20 -9.66 -4.89 18.26
N ILE A 21 -10.31 -3.98 18.98
CA ILE A 21 -10.15 -2.53 18.77
C ILE A 21 -8.77 -2.10 19.24
N SER A 22 -8.39 -2.48 20.47
CA SER A 22 -7.04 -2.22 21.00
C SER A 22 -5.95 -2.92 20.17
N VAL A 23 -6.21 -4.13 19.68
CA VAL A 23 -5.28 -4.84 18.77
C VAL A 23 -5.13 -4.08 17.45
N PHE A 24 -6.22 -3.60 16.87
CA PHE A 24 -6.20 -2.82 15.63
C PHE A 24 -5.50 -1.46 15.81
N GLU A 25 -5.74 -0.76 16.91
CA GLU A 25 -5.05 0.50 17.26
C GLU A 25 -3.54 0.27 17.47
N LYS A 26 -3.16 -0.83 18.12
CA LYS A 26 -1.76 -1.24 18.31
C LYS A 26 -1.07 -1.54 16.97
N TYR A 27 -1.73 -2.25 16.05
CA TYR A 27 -1.17 -2.50 14.71
C TYR A 27 -1.12 -1.24 13.84
N ARG A 28 -2.04 -0.29 14.03
CA ARG A 28 -2.00 1.04 13.40
C ARG A 28 -0.78 1.84 13.86
N LEU A 29 -0.44 1.77 15.15
CA LEU A 29 0.75 2.44 15.72
C LEU A 29 2.07 1.76 15.33
N CYS A 30 2.11 0.43 15.26
CA CYS A 30 3.33 -0.32 14.92
C CYS A 30 3.73 -0.26 13.42
N SER A 31 2.85 0.22 12.54
CA SER A 31 3.14 0.32 11.10
C SER A 31 3.86 1.62 10.69
N VAL A 32 3.95 2.61 11.59
CA VAL A 32 4.68 3.86 11.32
C VAL A 32 6.13 3.70 11.74
N LYS A 33 6.90 2.93 10.97
CA LYS A 33 8.36 3.07 10.99
C LYS A 33 8.67 4.52 10.61
N PRO A 34 9.46 5.30 11.38
CA PRO A 34 9.92 6.58 10.89
C PRO A 34 10.69 6.32 9.59
N SER A 35 10.19 6.90 8.50
CA SER A 35 10.92 6.92 7.23
C SER A 35 12.34 7.43 7.53
N PRO A 36 13.39 6.80 6.96
CA PRO A 36 14.69 7.46 6.93
C PRO A 36 14.52 8.88 6.36
N PRO A 37 15.32 9.86 6.82
CA PRO A 37 15.21 11.23 6.34
C PRO A 37 15.28 11.21 4.81
N LYS A 38 14.24 11.72 4.16
CA LYS A 38 14.23 11.87 2.71
C LYS A 38 15.44 12.73 2.33
N PRO A 39 16.28 12.32 1.38
CA PRO A 39 17.30 13.22 0.85
C PRO A 39 16.59 14.51 0.41
N THR A 40 17.16 15.62 0.84
CA THR A 40 16.70 17.00 0.72
C THR A 40 16.02 17.25 -0.62
N GLN A 41 14.76 17.72 -0.56
CA GLN A 41 13.96 18.13 -1.71
C GLN A 41 14.70 19.21 -2.51
N GLY A 42 15.25 18.81 -3.66
CA GLY A 42 15.94 19.71 -4.60
C GLY A 42 16.09 19.13 -6.00
N ALA A 43 15.97 17.82 -6.16
CA ALA A 43 15.73 17.18 -7.44
C ALA A 43 14.80 16.00 -7.16
N TRP A 44 13.67 15.93 -7.85
CA TRP A 44 13.03 14.64 -8.07
C TRP A 44 14.05 13.81 -8.85
N THR A 45 14.93 13.10 -8.14
CA THR A 45 15.90 12.20 -8.75
C THR A 45 15.10 11.22 -9.56
N MET A 46 15.13 11.38 -10.88
CA MET A 46 14.46 10.47 -11.80
C MET A 46 14.88 9.04 -11.42
N PRO A 47 13.94 8.08 -11.42
CA PRO A 47 14.31 6.71 -11.12
C PRO A 47 15.48 6.31 -12.01
N LEU A 48 16.51 5.71 -11.40
CA LEU A 48 17.67 5.28 -12.17
C LEU A 48 17.21 4.34 -13.28
N PRO A 49 17.67 4.53 -14.53
CA PRO A 49 17.31 3.63 -15.61
C PRO A 49 17.78 2.22 -15.29
N SER A 50 16.95 1.23 -15.61
CA SER A 50 17.30 -0.18 -15.48
C SER A 50 17.27 -0.84 -16.86
N ARG A 51 17.96 -1.97 -16.98
CA ARG A 51 18.07 -2.73 -18.22
C ARG A 51 17.90 -4.20 -17.93
N ALA A 52 17.24 -4.92 -18.85
CA ALA A 52 17.05 -6.35 -18.71
C ALA A 52 18.41 -7.07 -18.64
N ARG A 53 18.51 -8.07 -17.76
CA ARG A 53 19.75 -8.86 -17.60
C ARG A 53 20.05 -9.72 -18.83
N VAL A 54 19.01 -10.12 -19.56
CA VAL A 54 19.09 -10.97 -20.75
C VAL A 54 18.12 -10.43 -21.80
N TYR A 55 18.48 -10.54 -23.08
CA TYR A 55 17.65 -10.13 -24.24
C TYR A 55 17.25 -8.65 -24.29
N ALA A 56 18.03 -7.75 -23.68
CA ALA A 56 17.69 -6.33 -23.59
C ALA A 56 17.52 -5.62 -24.95
N ASP A 57 18.18 -6.10 -26.01
CA ASP A 57 18.14 -5.50 -27.36
C ASP A 57 17.44 -6.40 -28.39
N GLU A 58 16.66 -7.39 -27.95
CA GLU A 58 16.10 -8.35 -28.90
C GLU A 58 15.16 -7.66 -29.89
N CYS A 59 14.29 -6.74 -29.43
CA CYS A 59 13.42 -5.97 -30.31
C CYS A 59 14.19 -5.10 -31.31
N THR A 60 15.40 -4.65 -30.97
CA THR A 60 16.23 -3.78 -31.84
C THR A 60 16.86 -4.56 -33.00
N LYS A 61 17.03 -5.88 -32.85
CA LYS A 61 17.59 -6.76 -33.91
C LYS A 61 16.53 -7.25 -34.88
N ARG A 62 15.25 -7.15 -34.51
CA ARG A 62 14.13 -7.65 -35.31
C ARG A 62 13.64 -6.55 -36.26
N PRO A 63 13.08 -6.92 -37.43
CA PRO A 63 12.39 -5.98 -38.30
C PRO A 63 11.31 -5.19 -37.54
N ARG A 64 10.98 -4.00 -38.04
CA ARG A 64 10.00 -3.10 -37.41
C ARG A 64 8.64 -3.79 -37.18
N ASP A 65 8.19 -4.55 -38.17
CA ASP A 65 6.91 -5.25 -38.17
C ASP A 65 6.77 -6.31 -37.05
N TYR A 66 7.89 -6.74 -36.44
CA TYR A 66 7.86 -7.73 -35.34
C TYR A 66 7.24 -7.18 -34.06
N TRP A 67 7.51 -5.91 -33.74
CA TRP A 67 7.12 -5.29 -32.46
C TRP A 67 6.19 -4.08 -32.63
N ASP A 68 6.14 -3.50 -33.82
CA ASP A 68 5.28 -2.34 -34.11
C ASP A 68 3.87 -2.76 -34.48
N TYR A 69 3.15 -3.29 -33.50
CA TYR A 69 1.77 -3.76 -33.68
C TYR A 69 0.78 -2.63 -33.99
N GLU A 70 1.13 -1.37 -33.71
CA GLU A 70 0.29 -0.21 -34.07
C GLU A 70 0.09 -0.09 -35.59
N ASN A 71 1.07 -0.56 -36.38
CA ASN A 71 1.03 -0.55 -37.83
C ASN A 71 0.64 -1.91 -38.45
N TYR A 72 0.28 -2.91 -37.64
CA TYR A 72 -0.07 -4.24 -38.16
C TYR A 72 -1.49 -4.27 -38.71
N VAL A 73 -1.64 -4.73 -39.96
CA VAL A 73 -2.94 -4.90 -40.61
C VAL A 73 -3.50 -6.29 -40.28
N ILE A 74 -4.65 -6.34 -39.62
CA ILE A 74 -5.37 -7.59 -39.34
C ILE A 74 -6.29 -7.89 -40.52
N GLU A 75 -6.07 -9.04 -41.15
CA GLU A 75 -7.03 -9.66 -42.07
C GLU A 75 -8.10 -10.38 -41.24
N TRP A 76 -9.31 -9.82 -41.22
CA TRP A 76 -10.47 -10.36 -40.51
C TRP A 76 -11.24 -11.37 -41.34
#